data_AF-A0A8K1D9L3-F1
#
_entry.id   AF-A0A8K1D9L3-F1
#
_cell.length_a   1.000
_cell.length_b   1.000
_cell.length_c   1.000
_cell.angle_alpha   90.00
_cell.angle_beta   90.00
_cell.angle_gamma   90.00
#
_symmetry.space_group_name_H-M   'P 1'
#
loop_
_entity.id
_entity.type
_entity.pdbx_description
1 polymer ?
#
loop_
_entity_poly.entity_id
_entity_poly.type
_entity_poly.pdbx_seq_one_letter_code
_entity_poly.pdbx_strand_id
1 'polypeptide(L)'
;MLKYQALLLEQDDVTLKTTSVVNPDMFLSSTLIDNEPEHDCLQTIEEVYSSRHDLKDMLLENPDWELFTDGSSFMKNDKRMAGYAVTTQDKVIEAKALPACVSSQKAKLIALMRTLDLSKGKKVNIWTDSKYAFSVVHTNGEIWREALCTLKVIKSNMLNKYLPS
;
A
#
# COMPACT_ATOMS: atom_id res chain seq x y z
N MET A 1 -20.62 -22.59 -2.70
CA MET A 1 -21.64 -22.02 -1.79
C MET A 1 -22.67 -23.05 -1.29
N LEU A 2 -22.76 -24.27 -1.83
CA LEU A 2 -23.76 -25.28 -1.41
C LEU A 2 -23.30 -26.25 -0.30
N LYS A 3 -21.98 -26.43 -0.09
CA LYS A 3 -21.46 -27.43 0.85
C LYS A 3 -21.73 -27.12 2.33
N TYR A 4 -21.73 -25.85 2.71
CA TYR A 4 -21.97 -25.43 4.10
C TYR A 4 -23.46 -25.40 4.46
N GLN A 5 -24.33 -25.22 3.47
CA GLN A 5 -25.76 -25.09 3.68
C GLN A 5 -26.41 -26.44 4.00
N ALA A 6 -25.93 -27.55 3.40
CA ALA A 6 -26.38 -28.90 3.74
C ALA A 6 -25.96 -29.32 5.16
N LEU A 7 -24.71 -29.05 5.54
CA LEU A 7 -24.16 -29.39 6.87
C LEU A 7 -24.87 -28.66 8.02
N LEU A 8 -25.29 -27.42 7.81
CA LEU A 8 -25.97 -26.61 8.84
C LEU A 8 -27.47 -26.93 8.97
N LEU A 9 -28.08 -27.59 7.98
CA LEU A 9 -29.51 -27.93 7.97
C LEU A 9 -29.78 -29.40 8.33
N GLU A 10 -28.78 -30.28 8.29
CA GLU A 10 -28.92 -31.72 8.62
C GLU A 10 -28.76 -32.04 10.12
N GLN A 11 -28.43 -31.06 10.98
CA GLN A 11 -28.29 -31.29 12.41
C GLN A 11 -29.54 -30.84 13.17
N ASP A 12 -30.24 -31.78 13.82
CA ASP A 12 -31.45 -31.53 14.62
C ASP A 12 -31.20 -30.62 15.85
N ASP A 13 -29.93 -30.43 16.23
CA ASP A 13 -29.52 -29.67 17.41
C ASP A 13 -29.14 -28.19 17.10
N VAL A 14 -29.24 -27.74 15.85
CA VAL A 14 -28.80 -26.39 15.43
C VAL A 14 -30.00 -25.52 15.07
N THR A 15 -30.26 -24.48 15.87
CA THR A 15 -31.30 -23.49 15.60
C THR A 15 -30.70 -22.18 15.11
N LEU A 16 -30.92 -21.84 13.83
CA LEU A 16 -30.50 -20.55 13.26
C LEU A 16 -31.45 -19.43 13.71
N LYS A 17 -30.92 -18.44 14.44
CA LYS A 17 -31.63 -17.19 14.75
C LYS A 17 -30.98 -16.01 14.05
N THR A 18 -31.79 -15.21 13.36
CA THR A 18 -31.33 -13.96 12.74
C THR A 18 -31.24 -12.87 13.81
N THR A 19 -30.04 -12.40 14.12
CA THR A 19 -29.82 -11.26 15.02
C THR A 19 -29.47 -10.01 14.21
N SER A 20 -30.12 -8.90 14.53
CA SER A 20 -29.80 -7.59 13.96
C SER A 20 -28.69 -6.94 14.79
N VAL A 21 -27.47 -6.93 14.25
CA VAL A 21 -26.27 -6.24 14.76
C VAL A 21 -25.76 -6.76 16.12
N VAL A 22 -24.64 -7.48 16.09
CA VAL A 22 -23.93 -7.95 17.29
C VAL A 22 -22.67 -7.11 17.43
N ASN A 23 -22.47 -6.49 18.61
CA ASN A 23 -21.20 -5.83 18.96
C ASN A 23 -20.13 -6.92 19.22
N PRO A 24 -19.00 -6.95 18.48
CA PRO A 24 -17.97 -7.96 18.66
C PRO A 24 -17.42 -8.09 20.09
N ASP A 25 -17.38 -6.99 20.85
CA ASP A 25 -16.87 -7.00 22.24
C ASP A 25 -17.70 -7.83 23.21
N MET A 26 -18.96 -8.12 22.86
CA MET A 26 -19.87 -8.87 23.72
C MET A 26 -19.51 -10.37 23.80
N PHE A 27 -18.66 -10.86 22.90
CA PHE A 27 -18.18 -12.25 22.89
C PHE A 27 -16.97 -12.51 23.81
N LEU A 28 -16.32 -11.45 24.31
CA LEU A 28 -15.11 -11.56 25.12
C LEU A 28 -15.37 -11.66 26.63
N SER A 29 -16.60 -11.36 27.06
CA SER A 29 -16.95 -11.34 28.48
C SER A 29 -17.55 -12.67 28.94
N SER A 30 -16.73 -13.72 28.95
CA SER A 30 -16.98 -14.88 29.80
C SER A 30 -15.77 -15.09 30.69
N THR A 31 -15.92 -14.64 31.94
CA THR A 31 -15.10 -14.90 33.13
C THR A 31 -14.05 -16.01 32.98
N LEU A 32 -12.76 -15.67 33.15
CA LEU A 32 -11.86 -16.19 34.20
C LEU A 32 -10.40 -15.74 34.00
N ILE A 33 -9.81 -15.23 35.10
CA ILE A 33 -8.36 -15.17 35.46
C ILE A 33 -7.54 -13.94 34.99
N ASP A 34 -7.55 -12.91 35.86
CA ASP A 34 -6.40 -12.26 36.54
C ASP A 34 -4.99 -12.25 35.91
N ASN A 35 -4.87 -12.03 34.61
CA ASN A 35 -3.77 -11.29 34.03
C ASN A 35 -4.36 -10.54 32.84
N GLU A 36 -4.61 -9.24 33.01
CA GLU A 36 -4.85 -8.36 31.87
C GLU A 36 -3.60 -8.49 30.98
N PRO A 37 -3.67 -9.15 29.79
CA PRO A 37 -2.61 -8.92 28.84
C PRO A 37 -2.78 -7.44 28.50
N GLU A 38 -1.79 -6.64 28.84
CA GLU A 38 -1.71 -5.23 28.48
C GLU A 38 -1.79 -5.18 26.95
N HIS A 39 -3.02 -5.15 26.44
CA HIS A 39 -3.30 -5.30 25.02
C HIS A 39 -3.13 -3.90 24.45
N ASP A 40 -1.87 -3.49 24.29
CA ASP A 40 -1.58 -2.28 23.57
C ASP A 40 -1.89 -2.54 22.10
N CYS A 41 -3.10 -2.16 21.70
CA CYS A 41 -3.52 -2.15 20.32
C CYS A 41 -2.52 -1.40 19.45
N LEU A 42 -1.77 -0.42 19.99
CA LEU A 42 -0.69 0.26 19.27
C LEU A 42 0.50 -0.67 19.06
N GLN A 43 0.96 -1.42 20.05
CA GLN A 43 2.02 -2.42 19.88
C GLN A 43 1.61 -3.54 18.91
N THR A 44 0.36 -4.00 18.94
CA THR A 44 -0.12 -5.04 18.01
C THR A 44 -0.26 -4.50 16.59
N ILE A 45 -0.75 -3.27 16.42
CA ILE A 45 -0.75 -2.58 15.13
C ILE A 45 0.69 -2.35 14.68
N GLU A 46 1.58 -1.91 15.56
CA GLU A 46 2.98 -1.71 15.25
C GLU A 46 3.63 -3.03 14.86
N GLU A 47 3.43 -4.16 15.54
CA GLU A 47 3.97 -5.46 15.13
C GLU A 47 3.42 -5.96 13.79
N VAL A 48 2.12 -5.80 13.54
CA VAL A 48 1.46 -6.24 12.30
C VAL A 48 1.84 -5.35 11.10
N TYR A 49 2.04 -4.04 11.31
CA TYR A 49 2.43 -3.09 10.26
C TYR A 49 3.96 -2.86 10.18
N SER A 50 4.73 -3.22 11.20
CA SER A 50 6.21 -3.17 11.26
C SER A 50 6.86 -4.47 10.79
N SER A 51 6.10 -5.37 10.17
CA SER A 51 6.66 -6.61 9.62
C SER A 51 7.79 -6.38 8.60
N ARG A 52 8.03 -5.12 8.19
CA ARG A 52 9.17 -4.67 7.38
C ARG A 52 9.90 -3.44 7.96
N HIS A 53 10.88 -3.68 8.84
CA HIS A 53 11.78 -2.63 9.36
C HIS A 53 12.60 -1.87 8.30
N ASP A 54 12.69 -2.40 7.09
CA ASP A 54 13.45 -1.83 5.97
C ASP A 54 12.66 -0.81 5.13
N LEU A 55 11.34 -0.74 5.30
CA LEU A 55 10.46 0.28 4.73
C LEU A 55 10.20 1.36 5.78
N LYS A 56 10.64 2.60 5.52
CA LYS A 56 10.38 3.75 6.42
C LYS A 56 9.80 4.91 5.63
N ASP A 57 9.06 5.76 6.33
CA ASP A 57 8.48 7.00 5.83
C ASP A 57 9.37 8.24 6.06
N MET A 58 10.44 8.12 6.86
CA MET A 58 11.44 9.17 7.10
C MET A 58 12.59 9.12 6.08
N LEU A 59 13.19 10.24 5.66
CA LEU A 59 14.31 10.26 4.69
C LEU A 59 15.52 9.37 5.08
N LEU A 60 16.20 8.76 4.10
CA LEU A 60 17.57 8.23 4.30
C LEU A 60 18.56 9.39 4.24
N GLU A 61 19.54 9.43 5.16
CA GLU A 61 20.60 10.45 5.17
C GLU A 61 21.60 10.27 4.01
N ASN A 62 21.89 9.02 3.64
CA ASN A 62 22.88 8.69 2.60
C ASN A 62 22.28 7.70 1.58
N PRO A 63 21.30 8.13 0.77
CA PRO A 63 20.75 7.29 -0.28
C PRO A 63 21.75 7.19 -1.45
N ASP A 64 21.84 6.02 -2.07
CA ASP A 64 22.55 5.87 -3.35
C ASP A 64 21.85 6.66 -4.44
N TRP A 65 20.51 6.68 -4.43
CA TRP A 65 19.66 7.38 -5.40
C TRP A 65 18.52 8.17 -4.75
N GLU A 66 18.14 9.27 -5.41
CA GLU A 66 16.93 10.02 -5.10
C GLU A 66 16.06 10.08 -6.36
N LEU A 67 14.96 9.34 -6.35
CA LEU A 67 14.10 9.13 -7.50
C LEU A 67 12.72 9.72 -7.28
N PHE A 68 12.14 10.26 -8.34
CA PHE A 68 10.78 10.75 -8.41
C PHE A 68 10.03 9.87 -9.40
N THR A 69 8.81 9.48 -9.03
CA THR A 69 7.98 8.62 -9.86
C THR A 69 6.61 9.24 -10.07
N ASP A 70 6.16 9.22 -11.32
CA ASP A 70 4.79 9.60 -11.67
C ASP A 70 4.25 8.73 -12.81
N GLY A 71 2.92 8.59 -12.83
CA GLY A 71 2.15 7.91 -13.84
C GLY A 71 0.94 8.75 -14.23
N SER A 72 0.77 8.95 -15.53
CA SER A 72 -0.31 9.78 -16.08
C SER A 72 -1.23 8.98 -16.98
N SER A 73 -2.49 9.42 -17.06
CA SER A 73 -3.48 8.92 -18.00
C SER A 73 -4.42 10.06 -18.39
N PHE A 74 -4.62 10.28 -19.68
CA PHE A 74 -5.47 11.35 -20.22
C PHE A 74 -6.11 10.95 -21.55
N MET A 75 -7.12 11.69 -21.99
CA MET A 75 -7.76 11.48 -23.30
C MET A 75 -7.13 12.38 -24.35
N LYS A 76 -6.82 11.83 -25.52
CA LYS A 76 -6.34 12.57 -26.70
C LYS A 76 -6.98 11.96 -27.94
N ASN A 77 -7.67 12.77 -28.75
CA ASN A 77 -8.36 12.33 -29.97
C ASN A 77 -9.26 11.10 -29.71
N ASP A 78 -10.09 11.17 -28.68
CA ASP A 78 -10.99 10.09 -28.22
C ASP A 78 -10.32 8.78 -27.82
N LYS A 79 -8.98 8.77 -27.67
CA LYS A 79 -8.21 7.62 -27.21
C LYS A 79 -7.58 7.91 -25.85
N ARG A 80 -7.63 6.93 -24.95
CA ARG A 80 -6.93 7.01 -23.68
C ARG A 80 -5.45 6.77 -23.89
N MET A 81 -4.63 7.74 -23.51
CA MET A 81 -3.19 7.66 -23.48
C MET A 81 -2.74 7.54 -22.04
N ALA A 82 -1.76 6.70 -21.76
CA ALA A 82 -1.17 6.55 -20.44
C ALA A 82 0.34 6.35 -20.54
N GLY A 83 1.05 6.68 -19.47
CA GLY A 83 2.50 6.54 -19.40
C GLY A 83 3.00 6.65 -17.97
N TYR A 84 4.27 6.33 -17.79
CA TYR A 84 4.97 6.57 -16.53
C TYR A 84 6.35 7.16 -16.79
N ALA A 85 6.89 7.79 -15.75
CA ALA A 85 8.25 8.27 -15.70
C ALA A 85 8.87 8.00 -14.32
N VAL A 86 10.16 7.70 -14.35
CA VAL A 86 11.07 7.63 -13.20
C VAL A 86 12.21 8.59 -13.51
N THR A 87 12.43 9.56 -12.63
CA THR A 87 13.39 10.65 -12.85
C THR A 87 14.23 10.87 -11.60
N THR A 88 15.41 11.47 -11.75
CA THR A 88 16.05 12.22 -10.67
C THR A 88 15.52 13.66 -10.71
N GLN A 89 16.13 14.57 -9.94
CA GLN A 89 15.82 15.99 -10.00
C GLN A 89 16.09 16.60 -11.40
N ASP A 90 17.10 16.10 -12.10
CA ASP A 90 17.67 16.70 -13.30
C ASP A 90 17.58 15.81 -14.55
N LYS A 91 17.29 14.51 -14.41
CA LYS A 91 17.36 13.54 -15.52
C LYS A 91 16.20 12.56 -15.52
N VAL A 92 15.78 12.16 -16.71
CA VAL A 92 14.86 11.05 -16.90
C VAL A 92 15.65 9.74 -16.89
N ILE A 93 15.35 8.86 -15.94
CA ILE A 93 15.96 7.53 -15.83
C ILE A 93 15.21 6.53 -16.71
N GLU A 94 13.88 6.53 -16.65
CA GLU A 94 13.03 5.72 -17.51
C GLU A 94 11.71 6.46 -17.76
N ALA A 95 11.22 6.48 -19.00
CA ALA A 95 9.88 6.92 -19.31
C ALA A 95 9.32 6.06 -20.44
N LYS A 96 8.10 5.53 -20.27
CA LYS A 96 7.47 4.66 -21.27
C LYS A 96 5.97 4.93 -21.37
N ALA A 97 5.47 4.80 -22.59
CA ALA A 97 4.04 4.74 -22.85
C ALA A 97 3.47 3.42 -22.34
N LEU A 98 2.24 3.47 -21.85
CA LEU A 98 1.47 2.32 -21.38
C LEU A 98 0.31 2.02 -22.33
N PRO A 99 -0.25 0.79 -22.29
CA PRO A 99 -1.41 0.43 -23.10
C PRO A 99 -2.59 1.40 -22.94
N ALA A 100 -3.33 1.59 -24.03
CA ALA A 100 -4.48 2.48 -24.12
C ALA A 100 -5.70 1.92 -23.37
N CYS A 101 -5.65 1.96 -22.04
CA CYS A 101 -6.75 1.62 -21.11
C CYS A 101 -6.33 1.77 -19.63
N VAL A 102 -5.03 1.96 -19.37
CA VAL A 102 -4.51 2.11 -18.01
C VAL A 102 -5.05 3.40 -17.37
N SER A 103 -5.58 3.29 -16.15
CA SER A 103 -6.00 4.46 -15.35
C SER A 103 -4.79 5.19 -14.77
N SER A 104 -4.98 6.45 -14.35
CA SER A 104 -3.91 7.23 -13.72
C SER A 104 -3.36 6.54 -12.47
N GLN A 105 -4.22 6.07 -11.57
CA GLN A 105 -3.80 5.34 -10.37
C GLN A 105 -2.98 4.09 -10.69
N LYS A 106 -3.40 3.30 -11.70
CA LYS A 106 -2.65 2.12 -12.13
C LYS A 106 -1.33 2.50 -12.77
N ALA A 107 -1.27 3.58 -13.55
CA ALA A 107 -0.03 4.10 -14.11
C ALA A 107 0.96 4.50 -13.00
N LYS A 108 0.49 5.13 -11.92
CA LYS A 108 1.33 5.49 -10.76
C LYS A 108 1.87 4.27 -10.02
N LEU A 109 1.06 3.22 -9.87
CA LEU A 109 1.55 1.94 -9.31
C LEU A 109 2.59 1.28 -10.23
N ILE A 110 2.38 1.31 -11.55
CA ILE A 110 3.36 0.79 -12.51
C ILE A 110 4.68 1.58 -12.43
N ALA A 111 4.59 2.91 -12.38
CA ALA A 111 5.75 3.80 -12.20
C ALA A 111 6.54 3.43 -10.94
N LEU A 112 5.82 3.24 -9.83
CA LEU A 112 6.41 2.84 -8.56
C LEU A 112 7.10 1.49 -8.68
N MET A 113 6.41 0.44 -9.16
CA MET A 113 7.00 -0.90 -9.37
C MET A 113 8.29 -0.86 -10.20
N ARG A 114 8.29 -0.07 -11.29
CA ARG A 114 9.48 0.11 -12.14
C ARG A 114 10.62 0.79 -11.41
N THR A 115 10.30 1.78 -10.57
CA THR A 115 11.29 2.44 -9.71
C THR A 115 11.93 1.43 -8.73
N LEU A 116 11.14 0.51 -8.16
CA LEU A 116 11.64 -0.55 -7.27
C LEU A 116 12.59 -1.49 -8.02
N ASP A 117 12.18 -1.95 -9.20
CA ASP A 117 12.98 -2.84 -10.04
C ASP A 117 14.34 -2.22 -10.40
N LEU A 118 14.35 -0.94 -10.75
CA LEU A 118 15.57 -0.18 -11.08
C LEU A 118 16.49 0.04 -9.87
N SER A 119 15.93 -0.04 -8.67
CA SER A 119 16.63 0.25 -7.41
C SER A 119 17.06 -1.00 -6.65
N LYS A 120 16.93 -2.19 -7.24
CA LYS A 120 17.37 -3.45 -6.61
C LYS A 120 18.84 -3.38 -6.18
N GLY A 121 19.09 -3.67 -4.91
CA GLY A 121 20.42 -3.64 -4.31
C GLY A 121 20.97 -2.25 -3.97
N LYS A 122 20.15 -1.19 -4.05
CA LYS A 122 20.52 0.19 -3.73
C LYS A 122 19.65 0.76 -2.62
N LYS A 123 20.20 1.66 -1.82
CA LYS A 123 19.46 2.51 -0.89
C LYS A 123 18.86 3.67 -1.69
N VAL A 124 17.54 3.78 -1.77
CA VAL A 124 16.90 4.88 -2.53
C VAL A 124 15.79 5.55 -1.73
N ASN A 125 15.71 6.87 -1.88
CA ASN A 125 14.54 7.65 -1.51
C ASN A 125 13.67 7.81 -2.77
N ILE A 126 12.43 7.33 -2.72
CA ILE A 126 11.47 7.40 -3.82
C ILE A 126 10.37 8.38 -3.45
N TRP A 127 10.20 9.41 -4.25
CA TRP A 127 9.17 10.42 -4.10
C TRP A 127 8.00 10.12 -5.02
N THR A 128 6.82 10.03 -4.45
CA THR A 128 5.57 9.90 -5.20
C THR A 128 4.59 10.99 -4.82
N ASP A 129 3.89 11.55 -5.82
CA ASP A 129 2.80 12.51 -5.61
C ASP A 129 1.45 11.80 -5.31
N SER A 130 1.44 10.46 -5.34
CA SER A 130 0.22 9.66 -5.19
C SER A 130 0.03 9.20 -3.76
N LYS A 131 -0.94 9.79 -3.06
CA LYS A 131 -1.39 9.27 -1.75
C LYS A 131 -1.79 7.80 -1.84
N TYR A 132 -2.44 7.41 -2.94
CA TYR A 132 -2.85 6.02 -3.16
C TYR A 132 -1.64 5.08 -3.27
N ALA A 133 -0.63 5.43 -4.07
CA ALA A 133 0.54 4.58 -4.24
C ALA A 133 1.37 4.48 -2.94
N PHE A 134 1.51 5.60 -2.22
CA PHE A 134 2.10 5.64 -0.89
C PHE A 134 1.36 4.69 0.06
N SER A 135 0.03 4.84 0.20
CA SER A 135 -0.76 3.99 1.10
C SER A 135 -0.67 2.51 0.75
N VAL A 136 -0.75 2.14 -0.53
CA VAL A 136 -0.67 0.72 -0.96
C VAL A 136 0.65 0.07 -0.55
N VAL A 137 1.78 0.79 -0.66
CA VAL A 137 3.09 0.26 -0.26
C VAL A 137 3.21 0.11 1.26
N HIS A 138 2.71 1.10 2.01
CA HIS A 138 2.82 1.09 3.48
C HIS A 138 1.80 0.16 4.16
N THR A 139 0.64 -0.12 3.56
CA THR A 139 -0.35 -1.05 4.15
C THR A 139 -0.17 -2.50 3.71
N ASN A 140 0.43 -2.75 2.54
CA ASN A 140 0.62 -4.10 2.01
C ASN A 140 2.10 -4.42 1.81
N GLY A 141 2.98 -3.86 2.65
CA GLY A 141 4.42 -4.00 2.55
C GLY A 141 4.84 -5.46 2.37
N GLU A 142 4.21 -6.41 3.06
CA GLU A 142 4.52 -7.84 2.96
C GLU A 142 4.41 -8.43 1.55
N ILE A 143 3.48 -7.95 0.73
CA ILE A 143 3.24 -8.45 -0.65
C ILE A 143 4.44 -8.12 -1.55
N TRP A 144 5.19 -7.07 -1.24
CA TRP A 144 6.26 -6.54 -2.08
C TRP A 144 7.67 -6.98 -1.62
N ARG A 145 7.76 -8.00 -0.76
CA ARG A 145 8.99 -8.37 -0.01
C ARG A 145 10.22 -8.58 -0.89
N GLU A 146 10.04 -9.20 -2.05
CA GLU A 146 11.14 -9.55 -2.95
C GLU A 146 11.60 -8.38 -3.85
N ALA A 147 10.76 -7.35 -4.01
CA ALA A 147 11.06 -6.20 -4.86
C ALA A 147 11.67 -5.03 -4.08
N LEU A 148 11.48 -5.02 -2.76
CA LEU A 148 11.84 -3.90 -1.92
C LEU A 148 12.99 -4.26 -0.96
N CYS A 149 14.25 -4.09 -1.37
CA CYS A 149 15.40 -4.15 -0.43
C CYS A 149 15.81 -2.72 -0.05
N THR A 150 15.52 -2.31 1.19
CA THR A 150 15.86 -1.00 1.79
C THR A 150 15.35 0.21 0.99
N LEU A 151 14.05 0.47 1.07
CA LEU A 151 13.38 1.47 0.26
C LEU A 151 12.52 2.39 1.08
N LYS A 152 12.41 3.64 0.63
CA LYS A 152 11.55 4.63 1.26
C LYS A 152 10.68 5.27 0.22
N VAL A 153 9.36 5.14 0.37
CA VAL A 153 8.37 5.84 -0.47
C VAL A 153 7.88 7.02 0.34
N ILE A 154 8.21 8.23 -0.08
CA ILE A 154 7.87 9.47 0.60
C ILE A 154 6.76 10.16 -0.18
N LYS A 155 5.73 10.60 0.55
CA LYS A 155 4.66 11.42 -0.01
C LYS A 155 5.22 12.80 -0.33
N SER A 156 5.22 13.16 -1.61
CA SER A 156 5.62 14.49 -2.05
C SER A 156 4.45 15.48 -1.91
N ASN A 157 4.62 16.54 -1.12
CA ASN A 157 3.74 17.71 -1.12
C ASN A 157 4.25 18.74 -2.16
N MET A 158 4.36 18.34 -3.43
CA MET A 158 4.84 19.18 -4.55
C MET A 158 3.94 20.38 -4.92
N LEU A 159 3.10 20.88 -4.01
CA LEU A 159 2.27 22.07 -4.26
C LEU A 159 2.82 23.38 -3.65
N ASN A 160 3.74 23.34 -2.67
CA ASN A 160 4.17 24.57 -1.97
C ASN A 160 5.64 24.97 -2.13
N LYS A 161 6.45 24.29 -2.97
CA LYS A 161 7.89 24.59 -3.08
C LYS A 161 8.35 25.12 -4.45
N TYR A 162 7.47 25.19 -5.45
CA TYR A 162 7.85 25.49 -6.84
C TYR A 162 6.95 26.49 -7.59
N LEU A 163 6.08 27.22 -6.90
CA LEU A 163 5.37 28.35 -7.50
C LEU A 163 5.89 29.66 -6.89
N PRO A 164 6.55 30.54 -7.67
CA PRO A 164 6.79 31.90 -7.21
C PRO A 164 5.44 32.63 -7.12
N SER A 165 5.29 33.41 -6.04
CA SER A 165 4.19 34.35 -5.79
C SER A 165 4.01 35.38 -6.90
#